data_AF-A0A957EGC9-F1
#
_entry.id   AF-A0A957EGC9-F1
#
_cell.length_a   1.000
_cell.length_b   1.000
_cell.length_c   1.000
_cell.angle_alpha   90.00
_cell.angle_beta   90.00
_cell.angle_gamma   90.00
#
_symmetry.space_group_name_H-M   'P 1'
#
loop_
_entity.id
_entity.type
_entity.pdbx_description
1 polymer ?
#
loop_
_entity_poly.entity_id
_entity_poly.type
_entity_poly.pdbx_seq_one_letter_code
_entity_poly.pdbx_strand_id
1 'polypeptide(L)'
;MYNLVERRKMYFTISGAVIGLGILAMIYSLITTGSLFRLGVDFRGGTRFEVQFSEPVTEAQIEEVFAEFGVTSPAVVALRGENLQNAWQIRTEFKSPESAQAIEDRLNEVSTLVAGTTQVQSVSPSVGAEVTRAAFVAVIVAALVILVYIMFVFRQVPNPFRYGTCAVIAMMHDLFVIFGFAAITGMVLGWEVDALFL
;
A
#
# COMPACT_ATOMS: atom_id res chain seq x y z
N MET A 1 -36.38 10.20 16.11
CA MET A 1 -36.36 9.06 15.17
C MET A 1 -35.46 9.45 14.01
N TYR A 2 -34.39 8.70 13.71
CA TYR A 2 -33.45 9.07 12.65
C TYR A 2 -34.06 8.76 11.28
N ASN A 3 -34.14 9.74 10.37
CA ASN A 3 -34.70 9.58 9.02
C ASN A 3 -33.62 9.12 8.01
N LEU A 4 -33.04 7.94 8.23
CA LEU A 4 -31.98 7.38 7.38
C LEU A 4 -32.51 6.95 6.00
N VAL A 5 -33.67 6.30 5.96
CA VAL A 5 -34.26 5.74 4.72
C VAL A 5 -34.77 6.84 3.79
N GLU A 6 -35.22 7.96 4.36
CA GLU A 6 -35.71 9.13 3.62
C GLU A 6 -34.59 9.76 2.78
N ARG A 7 -33.39 9.89 3.36
CA ARG A 7 -32.22 10.51 2.72
C ARG A 7 -31.34 9.53 1.93
N ARG A 8 -31.80 8.32 1.65
CA ARG A 8 -31.02 7.27 0.95
C ARG A 8 -30.33 7.75 -0.33
N LYS A 9 -30.99 8.60 -1.14
CA LYS A 9 -30.42 9.12 -2.39
C LYS A 9 -29.17 9.94 -2.12
N MET A 10 -29.19 10.80 -1.10
CA MET A 10 -28.04 11.61 -0.69
C MET A 10 -26.86 10.73 -0.29
N TYR A 11 -27.09 9.70 0.53
CA TYR A 11 -26.02 8.78 0.94
C TYR A 11 -25.44 8.01 -0.24
N PHE A 12 -26.27 7.48 -1.14
CA PHE A 12 -25.79 6.80 -2.35
C PHE A 12 -25.04 7.75 -3.30
N THR A 13 -25.46 9.00 -3.43
CA THR A 13 -24.73 9.99 -4.24
C THR A 13 -23.36 10.31 -3.65
N ILE A 14 -23.27 10.53 -2.33
CA ILE A 14 -21.99 10.81 -1.66
C ILE A 14 -21.04 9.62 -1.80
N SER A 15 -21.54 8.42 -1.48
CA SER A 15 -20.78 7.17 -1.64
C SER A 15 -20.31 6.95 -3.08
N GLY A 16 -21.21 7.12 -4.06
CA GLY A 16 -20.87 7.00 -5.47
C GLY A 16 -19.83 8.01 -5.93
N ALA A 17 -19.85 9.24 -5.40
CA ALA A 17 -18.84 10.24 -5.68
C ALA A 17 -17.47 9.84 -5.10
N VAL A 18 -17.43 9.34 -3.86
CA VAL A 18 -16.20 8.84 -3.22
C VAL A 18 -15.60 7.67 -4.01
N ILE A 19 -16.43 6.68 -4.37
CA ILE A 19 -15.99 5.54 -5.19
C ILE A 19 -15.53 6.01 -6.57
N GLY A 20 -16.24 6.94 -7.21
CA GLY A 20 -15.87 7.52 -8.50
C GLY A 20 -14.49 8.18 -8.47
N LEU A 21 -14.22 9.01 -7.45
CA LEU A 21 -12.90 9.61 -7.24
C LEU A 21 -11.82 8.56 -6.98
N GLY A 22 -12.13 7.54 -6.16
CA GLY A 22 -11.23 6.42 -5.90
C GLY A 22 -10.86 5.63 -7.16
N ILE A 23 -11.83 5.35 -8.04
CA ILE A 23 -11.60 4.68 -9.32
C ILE A 23 -10.74 5.53 -10.24
N LEU A 24 -11.00 6.84 -10.33
CA LEU A 24 -10.16 7.75 -11.12
C LEU A 24 -8.71 7.76 -10.60
N ALA A 25 -8.51 7.79 -9.29
CA ALA A 25 -7.18 7.70 -8.68
C ALA A 25 -6.49 6.35 -8.98
N MET A 26 -7.21 5.23 -8.92
CA MET A 26 -6.67 3.91 -9.29
C MET A 26 -6.25 3.84 -10.76
N ILE A 27 -7.07 4.37 -11.67
CA ILE A 27 -6.76 4.42 -13.11
C ILE A 27 -5.53 5.31 -13.35
N TYR A 28 -5.47 6.48 -12.70
CA TYR A 28 -4.31 7.35 -12.78
C TYR A 28 -3.04 6.66 -12.25
N SER A 29 -3.13 5.97 -11.11
CA SER A 29 -2.03 5.18 -10.55
C SER A 29 -1.59 4.09 -11.52
N LEU A 30 -2.54 3.40 -12.18
CA LEU A 30 -2.22 2.35 -13.15
C LEU A 30 -1.44 2.89 -14.36
N ILE A 31 -1.84 4.06 -14.89
CA ILE A 31 -1.20 4.67 -16.05
C ILE A 31 0.21 5.21 -15.69
N THR A 32 0.38 5.74 -14.49
CA THR A 32 1.65 6.37 -14.06
C THR A 32 2.65 5.40 -13.45
N THR A 33 2.18 4.41 -12.68
CA THR A 33 3.04 3.49 -11.91
C THR A 33 2.98 2.03 -12.40
N GLY A 34 2.06 1.70 -13.30
CA GLY A 34 1.83 0.33 -13.76
C GLY A 34 1.03 -0.54 -12.77
N SER A 35 0.54 0.04 -11.66
CA SER A 35 -0.24 -0.67 -10.63
C SER A 35 -1.40 0.18 -10.11
N LEU A 36 -2.53 -0.47 -9.76
CA LEU A 36 -3.74 0.21 -9.26
C LEU A 36 -3.50 0.96 -7.94
N PHE A 37 -2.57 0.49 -7.14
CA PHE A 37 -2.11 1.09 -5.88
C PHE A 37 -0.65 0.72 -5.66
N ARG A 38 0.06 1.54 -4.87
CA ARG A 38 1.47 1.30 -4.54
C ARG A 38 1.59 0.12 -3.58
N LEU A 39 1.98 -1.03 -4.10
CA LEU A 39 2.29 -2.21 -3.27
C LEU A 39 3.62 -2.03 -2.55
N GLY A 40 3.67 -2.42 -1.27
CA GLY A 40 4.89 -2.49 -0.47
C GLY A 40 5.82 -3.62 -0.90
N VAL A 41 7.03 -3.64 -0.32
CA VAL A 41 8.04 -4.67 -0.59
C VAL A 41 7.63 -6.07 -0.14
N ASP A 42 6.71 -6.19 0.82
CA ASP A 42 6.17 -7.48 1.29
C ASP A 42 5.45 -8.27 0.19
N PHE A 43 4.82 -7.56 -0.75
CA PHE A 43 4.05 -8.19 -1.84
C PHE A 43 4.79 -8.18 -3.17
N ARG A 44 5.53 -7.10 -3.47
CA ARG A 44 6.26 -6.97 -4.73
C ARG A 44 7.64 -7.61 -4.69
N GLY A 45 8.20 -7.83 -3.50
CA GLY A 45 9.62 -8.07 -3.32
C GLY A 45 10.45 -6.81 -3.60
N GLY A 46 11.69 -6.80 -3.17
CA GLY A 46 12.61 -5.69 -3.37
C GLY A 46 13.35 -5.30 -2.09
N THR A 47 14.01 -4.16 -2.14
CA THR A 47 14.64 -3.54 -0.97
C THR A 47 14.10 -2.13 -0.78
N ARG A 48 13.71 -1.81 0.45
CA ARG A 48 13.28 -0.49 0.91
C ARG A 48 14.35 0.06 1.85
N PHE A 49 14.82 1.25 1.57
CA PHE A 49 15.69 2.04 2.43
C PHE A 49 14.89 3.23 2.92
N GLU A 50 14.82 3.43 4.23
CA GLU A 50 14.42 4.69 4.84
C GLU A 50 15.66 5.27 5.50
N VAL A 51 16.08 6.43 5.04
CA VAL A 51 17.30 7.09 5.49
C VAL A 51 16.99 8.54 5.82
N GLN A 52 17.70 9.10 6.79
CA GLN A 52 17.63 10.51 7.13
C GLN A 52 19.03 11.09 7.18
N PHE A 53 19.25 12.17 6.44
CA PHE A 53 20.55 12.82 6.35
C PHE A 53 20.63 14.02 7.29
N SER A 54 21.81 14.26 7.87
CA SER A 54 22.08 15.44 8.69
C SER A 54 22.04 16.73 7.86
N GLU A 55 22.48 16.65 6.60
CA GLU A 55 22.48 17.77 5.65
C GLU A 55 21.50 17.50 4.48
N PRO A 56 21.01 18.55 3.79
CA PRO A 56 20.13 18.35 2.64
C PRO A 56 20.84 17.61 1.51
N VAL A 57 20.30 16.46 1.13
CA VAL A 57 20.73 15.67 -0.04
C VAL A 57 19.66 15.75 -1.12
N THR A 58 20.08 15.85 -2.38
CA THR A 58 19.18 15.86 -3.54
C THR A 58 18.86 14.44 -4.01
N GLU A 59 17.70 14.27 -4.64
CA GLU A 59 17.29 13.01 -5.27
C GLU A 59 18.35 12.50 -6.27
N ALA A 60 18.93 13.40 -7.07
CA ALA A 60 19.97 13.04 -8.05
C ALA A 60 21.23 12.44 -7.41
N GLN A 61 21.65 12.94 -6.24
CA GLN A 61 22.80 12.38 -5.51
C GLN A 61 22.51 10.98 -4.97
N ILE A 62 21.26 10.74 -4.55
CA ILE A 62 20.81 9.41 -4.12
C ILE A 62 20.82 8.48 -5.33
N GLU A 63 20.20 8.87 -6.44
CA GLU A 63 20.16 8.08 -7.68
C GLU A 63 21.57 7.71 -8.18
N GLU A 64 22.54 8.63 -8.08
CA GLU A 64 23.93 8.39 -8.46
C GLU A 64 24.56 7.27 -7.62
N VAL A 65 24.39 7.29 -6.29
CA VAL A 65 24.86 6.20 -5.41
C VAL A 65 24.24 4.88 -5.84
N PHE A 66 22.92 4.84 -6.05
CA PHE A 66 22.23 3.62 -6.45
C PHE A 66 22.67 3.10 -7.83
N ALA A 67 23.04 4.00 -8.76
CA ALA A 67 23.59 3.64 -10.06
C ALA A 67 24.96 2.93 -9.94
N GLU A 68 25.81 3.30 -8.97
CA GLU A 68 27.07 2.59 -8.69
C GLU A 68 26.84 1.10 -8.37
N PHE A 69 25.70 0.76 -7.76
CA PHE A 69 25.29 -0.61 -7.43
C PHE A 69 24.36 -1.26 -8.47
N GLY A 70 24.36 -0.73 -9.69
CA GLY A 70 23.62 -1.27 -10.83
C GLY A 70 22.11 -1.07 -10.76
N VAL A 71 21.62 -0.15 -9.93
CA VAL A 71 20.19 0.21 -9.87
C VAL A 71 19.95 1.42 -10.77
N THR A 72 19.34 1.20 -11.93
CA THR A 72 19.19 2.27 -12.94
C THR A 72 17.97 3.17 -12.71
N SER A 73 16.99 2.73 -11.92
CA SER A 73 15.74 3.48 -11.69
C SER A 73 15.17 3.19 -10.30
N PRO A 74 15.88 3.59 -9.22
CA PRO A 74 15.32 3.50 -7.89
C PRO A 74 14.08 4.41 -7.79
N ALA A 75 13.03 3.97 -7.11
CA ALA A 75 11.92 4.86 -6.78
C ALA A 75 12.29 5.63 -5.51
N VAL A 76 12.62 6.91 -5.67
CA VAL A 76 13.02 7.80 -4.57
C VAL A 76 11.85 8.71 -4.20
N VAL A 77 11.53 8.81 -2.91
CA VAL A 77 10.45 9.64 -2.40
C VAL A 77 10.92 10.36 -1.14
N ALA A 78 10.78 11.69 -1.10
CA ALA A 78 11.05 12.46 0.12
C ALA A 78 9.98 12.18 1.17
N LEU A 79 10.40 11.75 2.35
CA LEU A 79 9.52 11.61 3.51
C LEU A 79 9.23 12.98 4.12
N ARG A 80 7.99 13.19 4.57
CA ARG A 80 7.52 14.47 5.09
C ARG A 80 6.81 14.27 6.42
N GLY A 81 7.16 15.07 7.43
CA GLY A 81 6.54 15.05 8.75
C GLY A 81 7.37 15.74 9.82
N GLU A 82 6.85 15.81 11.04
CA GLU A 82 7.61 16.29 12.20
C GLU A 82 8.79 15.34 12.45
N ASN A 83 9.99 15.89 12.62
CA ASN A 83 11.26 15.15 12.76
C ASN A 83 11.76 14.39 11.52
N LEU A 84 11.13 14.54 10.34
CA LEU A 84 11.56 13.90 9.09
C LEU A 84 12.31 14.86 8.14
N GLN A 85 13.09 15.79 8.68
CA GLN A 85 13.89 16.70 7.86
C GLN A 85 14.96 15.90 7.09
N ASN A 86 15.07 16.11 5.77
CA ASN A 86 15.99 15.38 4.89
C ASN A 86 15.85 13.84 4.95
N ALA A 87 14.63 13.36 5.25
CA ALA A 87 14.33 11.94 5.22
C ALA A 87 13.88 11.50 3.83
N TRP A 88 14.36 10.35 3.39
CA TRP A 88 14.10 9.77 2.09
C TRP A 88 13.74 8.31 2.21
N GLN A 89 12.79 7.89 1.38
CA GLN A 89 12.49 6.49 1.14
C GLN A 89 12.95 6.14 -0.26
N ILE A 90 13.79 5.12 -0.37
CA ILE A 90 14.29 4.61 -1.64
C ILE A 90 13.84 3.16 -1.80
N ARG A 91 13.39 2.81 -2.99
CA ARG A 91 13.02 1.45 -3.34
C ARG A 91 13.75 0.97 -4.57
N THR A 92 14.23 -0.26 -4.51
CA THR A 92 14.98 -0.91 -5.59
C THR A 92 14.49 -2.33 -5.83
N GLU A 93 14.98 -2.98 -6.89
CA GLU A 93 14.96 -4.43 -6.94
C GLU A 93 15.70 -5.03 -5.74
N PHE A 94 15.46 -6.32 -5.46
CA PHE A 94 16.02 -7.00 -4.31
C PHE A 94 17.56 -6.90 -4.29
N LYS A 95 18.09 -6.39 -3.19
CA LYS A 95 19.53 -6.40 -2.87
C LYS A 95 19.77 -7.34 -1.70
N SER A 96 20.87 -8.11 -1.78
CA SER A 96 21.29 -8.94 -0.64
C SER A 96 21.59 -8.05 0.56
N PRO A 97 21.54 -8.60 1.80
CA PRO A 97 21.91 -7.84 2.99
C PRO A 97 23.30 -7.20 2.88
N GLU A 98 24.28 -7.88 2.25
CA GLU A 98 25.62 -7.31 2.07
C GLU A 98 25.62 -6.14 1.08
N SER A 99 24.92 -6.27 -0.05
CA SER A 99 24.78 -5.16 -1.01
C SER A 99 24.01 -3.99 -0.41
N ALA A 100 22.98 -4.26 0.39
CA ALA A 100 22.20 -3.23 1.04
C ALA A 100 23.03 -2.47 2.09
N GLN A 101 23.87 -3.18 2.87
CA GLN A 101 24.82 -2.54 3.78
C GLN A 101 25.84 -1.67 3.04
N ALA A 102 26.41 -2.17 1.93
CA ALA A 102 27.37 -1.41 1.14
C ALA A 102 26.74 -0.13 0.55
N ILE A 103 25.46 -0.18 0.15
CA ILE A 103 24.70 1.00 -0.28
C ILE A 103 24.52 1.98 0.88
N GLU A 104 24.15 1.50 2.06
CA GLU A 104 23.99 2.34 3.26
C GLU A 104 25.29 3.05 3.64
N ASP A 105 26.41 2.31 3.64
CA ASP A 105 27.74 2.85 3.92
C ASP A 105 28.10 3.95 2.91
N ARG A 106 27.81 3.73 1.61
CA ARG A 106 28.03 4.71 0.56
C ARG A 106 27.14 5.94 0.69
N LEU A 107 25.88 5.77 1.07
CA LEU A 107 24.97 6.90 1.37
C LEU A 107 25.50 7.74 2.54
N ASN A 108 26.06 7.10 3.56
CA ASN A 108 26.66 7.79 4.71
C ASN A 108 27.92 8.59 4.34
N GLU A 109 28.65 8.20 3.29
CA GLU A 109 29.77 8.98 2.74
C GLU A 109 29.31 10.23 1.97
N VAL A 110 28.14 10.18 1.32
CA VAL A 110 27.57 11.34 0.61
C VAL A 110 27.11 12.40 1.60
N SER A 111 26.39 11.99 2.64
CA SER A 111 26.03 12.83 3.77
C SER A 111 25.81 11.97 5.01
N THR A 112 26.18 12.47 6.17
CA THR A 112 26.10 11.70 7.42
C THR A 112 24.65 11.29 7.70
N LEU A 113 24.42 9.99 7.83
CA LEU A 113 23.13 9.44 8.23
C LEU A 113 22.90 9.71 9.71
N VAL A 114 21.68 10.12 10.05
CA VAL A 114 21.28 10.30 11.45
C VAL A 114 21.23 8.92 12.11
N ALA A 115 21.94 8.77 13.23
CA ALA A 115 22.02 7.48 13.91
C ALA A 115 20.65 7.03 14.42
N GLY A 116 20.28 5.77 14.16
CA GLY A 116 19.04 5.16 14.63
C GLY A 116 17.78 5.52 13.82
N THR A 117 17.91 6.30 12.73
CA THR A 117 16.79 6.61 11.84
C THR A 117 16.79 5.78 10.55
N THR A 118 17.90 5.11 10.26
CA THR A 118 18.00 4.26 9.06
C THR A 118 17.25 2.95 9.27
N GLN A 119 16.38 2.61 8.33
CA GLN A 119 15.74 1.29 8.25
C GLN A 119 15.93 0.70 6.86
N VAL A 120 16.44 -0.53 6.80
CA VAL A 120 16.60 -1.27 5.56
C VAL A 120 15.82 -2.57 5.65
N GLN A 121 14.91 -2.78 4.70
CA GLN A 121 14.08 -3.96 4.61
C GLN A 121 14.25 -4.60 3.23
N SER A 122 14.78 -5.82 3.20
CA SER A 122 14.93 -6.61 1.97
C SER A 122 14.01 -7.83 1.99
N VAL A 123 13.12 -7.91 1.02
CA VAL A 123 12.23 -9.06 0.81
C VAL A 123 12.57 -9.71 -0.52
N SER A 124 12.99 -10.98 -0.47
CA SER A 124 13.29 -11.72 -1.71
C SER A 124 12.01 -11.97 -2.51
N PRO A 125 12.09 -12.03 -3.86
CA PRO A 125 10.91 -12.28 -4.69
C PRO A 125 10.19 -13.59 -4.36
N SER A 126 10.90 -14.63 -3.93
CA SER A 126 10.31 -15.92 -3.53
C SER A 126 9.51 -15.80 -2.24
N VAL A 127 10.05 -15.10 -1.23
CA VAL A 127 9.34 -14.86 0.03
C VAL A 127 8.11 -13.98 -0.21
N GLY A 128 8.25 -12.88 -0.99
CA GLY A 128 7.11 -12.02 -1.31
C GLY A 128 6.01 -12.75 -2.08
N ALA A 129 6.39 -13.63 -3.03
CA ALA A 129 5.42 -14.46 -3.75
C ALA A 129 4.70 -15.46 -2.84
N GLU A 130 5.41 -16.09 -1.91
CA GLU A 130 4.81 -17.04 -0.96
C GLU A 130 3.88 -16.32 0.03
N VAL A 131 4.29 -15.18 0.58
CA VAL A 131 3.47 -14.34 1.47
C VAL A 131 2.20 -13.88 0.74
N THR A 132 2.33 -13.39 -0.49
CA THR A 132 1.19 -12.95 -1.31
C THR A 132 0.21 -14.10 -1.56
N ARG A 133 0.73 -15.28 -1.91
CA ARG A 133 -0.09 -16.48 -2.14
C ARG A 133 -0.78 -16.93 -0.86
N ALA A 134 -0.07 -16.95 0.27
CA ALA A 134 -0.63 -17.32 1.56
C ALA A 134 -1.73 -16.35 2.00
N ALA A 135 -1.52 -15.04 1.85
CA ALA A 135 -2.51 -14.01 2.13
C ALA A 135 -3.76 -14.17 1.26
N PHE A 136 -3.59 -14.41 -0.04
CA PHE A 136 -4.70 -14.63 -0.96
C PHE A 136 -5.55 -15.86 -0.57
N VAL A 137 -4.89 -16.98 -0.25
CA VAL A 137 -5.58 -18.19 0.22
C VAL A 137 -6.29 -17.93 1.56
N ALA A 138 -5.64 -17.24 2.50
CA ALA A 138 -6.22 -16.91 3.80
C ALA A 138 -7.49 -16.07 3.66
N VAL A 139 -7.49 -15.04 2.81
CA VAL A 139 -8.67 -14.20 2.54
C VAL A 139 -9.83 -15.01 1.97
N ILE A 140 -9.57 -15.89 0.99
CA ILE A 140 -10.61 -16.75 0.41
C ILE A 140 -11.19 -17.69 1.45
N VAL A 141 -10.34 -18.37 2.22
CA VAL A 141 -10.78 -19.31 3.26
C VAL A 141 -11.58 -18.58 4.33
N ALA A 142 -11.11 -17.43 4.80
CA ALA A 142 -11.83 -16.60 5.77
C ALA A 142 -13.19 -16.15 5.23
N ALA A 143 -13.25 -15.69 3.97
CA ALA A 143 -14.50 -15.30 3.33
C ALA A 143 -15.50 -16.46 3.24
N LEU A 144 -15.04 -17.67 2.91
CA LEU A 144 -15.88 -18.87 2.89
C LEU A 144 -16.39 -19.24 4.29
N VAL A 145 -15.53 -19.20 5.31
CA VAL A 145 -15.93 -19.48 6.70
C VAL A 145 -16.97 -18.48 7.19
N ILE A 146 -16.77 -17.18 6.92
CA ILE A 146 -17.74 -16.13 7.25
C ILE A 146 -19.05 -16.35 6.50
N LEU A 147 -18.99 -16.71 5.21
CA LEU A 147 -20.18 -16.98 4.41
C LEU A 147 -20.99 -18.16 4.94
N VAL A 148 -20.32 -19.27 5.31
CA VAL A 148 -20.97 -20.43 5.95
C VAL A 148 -21.58 -20.05 7.30
N TYR A 149 -20.86 -19.26 8.11
CA TYR A 149 -21.37 -18.77 9.39
C TYR A 149 -22.63 -17.90 9.21
N ILE A 150 -22.60 -16.92 8.32
CA ILE A 150 -23.76 -16.07 8.01
C ILE A 150 -24.91 -16.91 7.48
N MET A 151 -24.66 -17.89 6.60
CA MET A 151 -25.69 -18.79 6.10
C MET A 151 -26.38 -19.55 7.24
N PHE A 152 -25.62 -20.05 8.22
CA PHE A 152 -26.18 -20.74 9.37
C PHE A 152 -27.00 -19.81 10.29
N VAL A 153 -26.49 -18.61 10.56
CA VAL A 153 -27.13 -17.63 11.45
C VAL A 153 -28.42 -17.09 10.82
N PHE A 154 -28.40 -16.75 9.53
CA PHE A 154 -29.52 -16.12 8.83
C PHE A 154 -30.48 -17.13 8.18
N ARG A 155 -30.34 -18.44 8.45
CA ARG A 155 -31.19 -19.50 7.86
C ARG A 155 -32.69 -19.33 8.13
N GLN A 156 -33.05 -18.63 9.20
CA GLN A 156 -34.44 -18.41 9.62
C GLN A 156 -35.02 -17.07 9.10
N VAL A 157 -34.23 -16.27 8.38
CA VAL A 157 -34.65 -14.95 7.91
C VAL A 157 -35.51 -15.08 6.64
N PRO A 158 -36.64 -14.38 6.54
CA PRO A 158 -37.46 -14.34 5.33
C PRO A 158 -36.66 -13.76 4.15
N ASN A 159 -36.74 -14.38 2.97
CA ASN A 159 -36.05 -13.95 1.75
C ASN A 159 -34.51 -13.88 1.86
N PRO A 160 -33.83 -14.99 2.22
CA PRO A 160 -32.38 -14.99 2.47
C PRO A 160 -31.56 -14.49 1.27
N PHE A 161 -32.00 -14.76 0.04
CA PHE A 161 -31.34 -14.28 -1.17
C PHE A 161 -31.28 -12.75 -1.25
N ARG A 162 -32.35 -12.02 -0.87
CA ARG A 162 -32.39 -10.55 -0.98
C ARG A 162 -31.40 -9.91 -0.01
N TYR A 163 -31.35 -10.42 1.22
CA TYR A 163 -30.41 -9.96 2.24
C TYR A 163 -28.97 -10.30 1.88
N GLY A 164 -28.71 -11.51 1.38
CA GLY A 164 -27.39 -11.92 0.92
C GLY A 164 -26.86 -11.06 -0.22
N THR A 165 -27.69 -10.79 -1.25
CA THR A 165 -27.28 -9.90 -2.35
C THR A 165 -26.99 -8.48 -1.87
N CYS A 166 -27.82 -7.92 -0.97
CA CYS A 166 -27.55 -6.60 -0.39
C CYS A 166 -26.24 -6.58 0.41
N ALA A 167 -25.93 -7.64 1.17
CA ALA A 167 -24.69 -7.74 1.94
C ALA A 167 -23.45 -7.82 1.03
N VAL A 168 -23.52 -8.60 -0.05
CA VAL A 168 -22.42 -8.69 -1.04
C VAL A 168 -22.19 -7.35 -1.73
N ILE A 169 -23.25 -6.64 -2.12
CA ILE A 169 -23.14 -5.30 -2.71
C ILE A 169 -22.53 -4.31 -1.72
N ALA A 170 -22.95 -4.34 -0.45
CA ALA A 170 -22.38 -3.50 0.60
C ALA A 170 -20.88 -3.80 0.82
N MET A 171 -20.49 -5.06 0.83
CA MET A 171 -19.08 -5.46 0.95
C MET A 171 -18.25 -5.01 -0.26
N MET A 172 -18.78 -5.14 -1.48
CA MET A 172 -18.11 -4.61 -2.68
C MET A 172 -17.94 -3.09 -2.58
N HIS A 173 -18.97 -2.37 -2.13
CA HIS A 173 -18.88 -0.94 -1.88
C HIS A 173 -17.72 -0.61 -0.92
N ASP A 174 -17.65 -1.28 0.22
CA ASP A 174 -16.62 -1.02 1.23
C ASP A 174 -15.21 -1.30 0.70
N LEU A 175 -15.03 -2.36 -0.10
CA LEU A 175 -13.77 -2.65 -0.78
C LEU A 175 -13.36 -1.53 -1.73
N PHE A 176 -14.28 -1.01 -2.55
CA PHE A 176 -13.96 0.08 -3.47
C PHE A 176 -13.61 1.38 -2.76
N VAL A 177 -14.24 1.65 -1.60
CA VAL A 177 -13.88 2.80 -0.78
C VAL A 177 -12.47 2.65 -0.23
N ILE A 178 -12.09 1.46 0.29
CA ILE A 178 -10.74 1.20 0.81
C ILE A 178 -9.69 1.26 -0.30
N PHE A 179 -9.94 0.66 -1.47
CA PHE A 179 -9.02 0.71 -2.60
C PHE A 179 -8.86 2.14 -3.14
N GLY A 180 -9.95 2.89 -3.22
CA GLY A 180 -9.91 4.30 -3.58
C GLY A 180 -9.08 5.12 -2.61
N PHE A 181 -9.25 4.90 -1.30
CA PHE A 181 -8.45 5.53 -0.26
C PHE A 181 -6.96 5.20 -0.44
N ALA A 182 -6.61 3.92 -0.58
CA ALA A 182 -5.22 3.47 -0.78
C ALA A 182 -4.57 4.10 -2.02
N ALA A 183 -5.31 4.20 -3.14
CA ALA A 183 -4.81 4.84 -4.36
C ALA A 183 -4.57 6.35 -4.17
N ILE A 184 -5.49 7.05 -3.51
CA ILE A 184 -5.38 8.49 -3.25
C ILE A 184 -4.21 8.77 -2.29
N THR A 185 -4.10 8.05 -1.17
CA THR A 185 -3.00 8.23 -0.23
C THR A 185 -1.66 7.82 -0.82
N GLY A 186 -1.63 6.79 -1.68
CA GLY A 186 -0.43 6.43 -2.43
C GLY A 186 0.03 7.52 -3.39
N MET A 187 -0.89 8.25 -4.00
CA MET A 187 -0.56 9.37 -4.89
C MET A 187 -0.13 10.63 -4.11
N VAL A 188 -0.84 10.97 -3.04
CA VAL A 188 -0.64 12.25 -2.32
C VAL A 188 0.45 12.16 -1.26
N LEU A 189 0.49 11.06 -0.50
CA LEU A 189 1.37 10.87 0.65
C LEU A 189 2.49 9.86 0.37
N GLY A 190 2.47 9.20 -0.79
CA GLY A 190 3.40 8.13 -1.12
C GLY A 190 3.16 6.84 -0.34
N TRP A 191 2.02 6.70 0.35
CA TRP A 191 1.68 5.54 1.17
C TRP A 191 1.60 4.26 0.35
N GLU A 192 1.86 3.15 1.04
CA GLU A 192 1.98 1.84 0.45
C GLU A 192 1.01 0.88 1.10
N VAL A 193 0.53 -0.07 0.32
CA VAL A 193 -0.20 -1.22 0.81
C VAL A 193 0.84 -2.30 1.11
N ASP A 194 1.25 -2.40 2.37
CA ASP A 194 2.18 -3.39 2.91
C ASP A 194 1.42 -4.38 3.83
N ALA A 195 2.13 -5.32 4.47
CA ALA A 195 1.48 -6.31 5.33
C ALA A 195 0.80 -5.70 6.58
N LEU A 196 1.19 -4.49 6.99
CA LEU A 196 0.63 -3.78 8.14
C LEU A 196 -0.56 -2.89 7.75
N PHE A 197 -0.78 -2.68 6.46
CA PHE A 197 -1.95 -1.99 5.93
C PHE A 197 -3.26 -2.80 6.13
N LEU A 198 -3.16 -4.10 6.45
CA LEU A 198 -4.28 -5.03 6.69
C LEU A 198 -4.71 -5.11 8.16
#